data_AF-A0A1G2YCB3-F1
#
_entry.id   AF-A0A1G2YCB3-F1
#
_cell.length_a   1.000
_cell.length_b   1.000
_cell.length_c   1.000
_cell.angle_alpha   90.00
_cell.angle_beta   90.00
_cell.angle_gamma   90.00
#
_symmetry.space_group_name_H-M   'P 1'
#
loop_
_entity.id
_entity.type
_entity.pdbx_description
1 polymer ?
#
loop_
_entity_poly.entity_id
_entity_poly.type
_entity_poly.pdbx_seq_one_letter_code
_entity_poly.pdbx_strand_id
1 'polypeptide(L)'
;MREKNNGSVLIGLLAGIVIVALLYMLNISAIFGPVDKKAAYSEKPWFEEQRLVNQFPVKQTGKGGKAIILNQLTLDAPVIRHGNERGTIKIVIEPNGLAQGHWQCSYEHPEDNSKYNITADFKGNIDPTKTYCDPNGYNKKLLYMITKGKYKEIKTDAAQVQWPREAVVYVVGWIDKNRSARGKIFLMTDDTEAHGNAEYDWKTN
;
A
#
# COMPACT_ATOMS: atom_id res chain seq x y z
N MET A 1 63.24 21.65 24.81
CA MET A 1 62.75 20.28 24.53
C MET A 1 61.42 20.38 23.80
N ARG A 2 61.24 19.56 22.76
CA ARG A 2 60.16 19.60 21.77
C ARG A 2 58.86 19.00 22.35
N GLU A 3 57.77 19.76 22.35
CA GLU A 3 56.41 19.22 22.27
C GLU A 3 55.73 19.82 21.04
N LYS A 4 55.89 19.15 19.89
CA LYS A 4 55.23 19.56 18.64
C LYS A 4 54.87 18.35 17.77
N ASN A 5 54.47 17.24 18.41
CA ASN A 5 54.11 15.99 17.72
C ASN A 5 52.70 15.46 18.05
N ASN A 6 51.96 16.07 18.98
CA ASN A 6 50.66 15.51 19.42
C ASN A 6 49.50 15.85 18.45
N GLY A 7 49.59 16.97 17.72
CA GLY A 7 48.56 17.36 16.75
C GLY A 7 48.56 16.50 15.48
N SER A 8 49.73 16.08 15.01
CA SER A 8 49.88 15.22 13.83
C SER A 8 49.40 13.79 14.07
N VAL A 9 49.61 13.26 15.29
CA VAL A 9 49.09 11.93 15.69
C VAL A 9 47.55 11.94 15.73
N LEU A 10 46.94 13.01 16.25
CA LEU A 10 45.49 13.14 16.31
C LEU A 10 44.86 13.21 14.91
N ILE A 11 45.48 13.95 13.98
CA ILE A 11 45.03 14.04 12.58
C ILE A 11 45.16 12.68 11.88
N GLY A 12 46.25 11.96 12.10
CA GLY A 12 46.44 10.61 11.55
C GLY A 12 45.37 9.62 12.03
N LEU A 13 45.01 9.68 13.31
CA LEU A 13 43.94 8.84 13.88
C LEU A 13 42.57 9.17 13.27
N LEU A 14 42.25 10.46 13.15
CA LEU A 14 41.00 10.93 12.55
C LEU A 14 40.87 10.53 11.09
N ALA A 15 41.95 10.65 10.31
CA ALA A 15 41.99 10.19 8.92
C ALA A 15 41.76 8.67 8.83
N GLY A 16 42.35 7.89 9.74
CA GLY A 16 42.11 6.45 9.84
C GLY A 16 40.65 6.09 10.09
N ILE A 17 39.99 6.77 11.03
CA ILE A 17 38.57 6.54 11.35
C ILE A 17 37.68 6.86 10.15
N VAL A 18 37.93 7.97 9.44
CA VAL A 18 37.18 8.34 8.25
C VAL A 18 37.34 7.32 7.12
N ILE A 19 38.57 6.81 6.91
CA ILE A 19 38.82 5.76 5.90
C ILE A 19 38.08 4.47 6.26
N VAL A 20 38.11 4.05 7.53
CA VAL A 20 37.37 2.85 7.98
C VAL A 20 35.87 3.05 7.83
N ALA A 21 35.33 4.23 8.16
CA ALA A 21 33.91 4.53 7.96
C ALA A 21 33.51 4.52 6.48
N LEU A 22 34.34 5.06 5.59
CA LEU A 22 34.12 5.02 4.13
C LEU A 22 34.18 3.60 3.59
N LEU A 23 35.15 2.80 4.02
CA LEU A 23 35.25 1.38 3.64
C LEU A 23 34.06 0.57 4.17
N TYR A 24 33.60 0.86 5.39
CA TYR A 24 32.40 0.24 5.96
C TYR A 24 31.14 0.61 5.17
N MET A 25 30.96 1.88 4.78
CA MET A 25 29.85 2.29 3.92
C MET A 25 29.92 1.64 2.53
N LEU A 26 31.12 1.55 1.94
CA LEU A 26 31.32 0.89 0.64
C LEU A 26 31.00 -0.61 0.71
N ASN A 27 31.40 -1.29 1.79
CA ASN A 27 31.16 -2.72 1.96
C ASN A 27 29.67 -3.01 2.26
N ILE A 28 28.99 -2.13 3.01
CA ILE A 28 27.53 -2.17 3.13
C ILE A 28 26.89 -2.03 1.75
N SER A 29 27.28 -1.06 0.92
CA SER A 29 26.69 -0.94 -0.43
C SER A 29 27.01 -2.11 -1.37
N ALA A 30 28.12 -2.84 -1.13
CA ALA A 30 28.48 -4.02 -1.91
C ALA A 30 27.70 -5.27 -1.48
N ILE A 31 27.42 -5.42 -0.18
CA ILE A 31 26.66 -6.55 0.39
C ILE A 31 25.15 -6.35 0.20
N PHE A 32 24.66 -5.11 0.31
CA PHE A 32 23.24 -4.77 0.18
C PHE A 32 22.82 -4.30 -1.23
N GLY A 33 23.76 -4.30 -2.18
CA GLY A 33 23.56 -3.78 -3.53
C GLY A 33 23.22 -2.28 -3.55
N PRO A 34 23.13 -1.66 -4.74
CA PRO A 34 22.50 -0.35 -4.84
C PRO A 34 21.06 -0.49 -4.34
N VAL A 35 20.75 0.16 -3.21
CA VAL A 35 19.37 0.36 -2.76
C VAL A 35 18.64 1.00 -3.93
N ASP A 36 17.82 0.21 -4.61
CA ASP A 36 17.05 0.70 -5.73
C ASP A 36 15.98 1.65 -5.16
N LYS A 37 16.35 2.94 -5.07
CA LYS A 37 15.45 4.01 -4.67
C LYS A 37 14.24 4.12 -5.61
N LYS A 38 14.25 3.43 -6.76
CA LYS A 38 13.11 3.31 -7.69
C LYS A 38 12.21 2.10 -7.39
N ALA A 39 12.71 1.08 -6.69
CA ALA A 39 11.91 -0.06 -6.22
C ALA A 39 11.26 0.19 -4.84
N ALA A 40 11.70 1.23 -4.13
CA ALA A 40 11.49 1.41 -2.70
C ALA A 40 10.07 1.75 -2.22
N TYR A 41 9.04 1.64 -3.06
CA TYR A 41 7.66 1.99 -2.69
C TYR A 41 6.63 1.14 -3.45
N SER A 42 6.69 -0.17 -3.24
CA SER A 42 5.48 -0.94 -2.96
C SER A 42 4.84 -0.32 -1.70
N GLU A 43 4.08 0.77 -1.86
CA GLU A 43 3.49 1.54 -0.75
C GLU A 43 2.45 0.70 -0.02
N LYS A 44 2.94 -0.03 0.97
CA LYS A 44 2.14 -0.77 1.91
C LYS A 44 1.25 0.22 2.67
N PRO A 45 -0.09 0.08 2.59
CA PRO A 45 -1.02 1.12 3.04
C PRO A 45 -0.93 1.46 4.53
N TRP A 46 -0.43 0.55 5.36
CA TRP A 46 -0.24 0.79 6.79
C TRP A 46 0.89 1.77 7.12
N PHE A 47 1.82 2.03 6.18
CA PHE A 47 2.80 3.13 6.33
C PHE A 47 2.24 4.48 5.84
N GLU A 48 0.99 4.48 5.40
CA GLU A 48 0.32 5.66 4.83
C GLU A 48 -0.92 6.06 5.62
N GLU A 49 -1.13 5.50 6.82
CA GLU A 49 -2.29 5.81 7.65
C GLU A 49 -2.41 7.31 7.98
N GLN A 50 -1.30 8.05 8.01
CA GLN A 50 -1.31 9.51 8.14
C GLN A 50 -2.05 10.25 7.02
N ARG A 51 -2.31 9.58 5.88
CA ARG A 51 -3.12 10.11 4.77
C ARG A 51 -4.62 9.84 4.95
N LEU A 52 -4.99 8.96 5.87
CA LEU A 52 -6.39 8.74 6.25
C LEU A 52 -6.85 9.96 7.07
N VAL A 53 -7.67 10.81 6.46
CA VAL A 53 -8.19 12.01 7.12
C VAL A 53 -9.57 11.75 7.70
N ASN A 54 -9.83 12.37 8.85
CA ASN A 54 -11.14 12.38 9.48
C ASN A 54 -11.92 13.69 9.19
N GLN A 55 -11.30 14.64 8.49
CA GLN A 55 -11.87 15.94 8.18
C GLN A 55 -12.22 16.04 6.70
N PHE A 56 -13.48 16.29 6.43
CA PHE A 56 -14.03 16.53 5.09
C PHE A 56 -14.58 17.95 5.02
N PRO A 57 -14.56 18.61 3.84
CA PRO A 57 -14.13 18.07 2.54
C PRO A 57 -12.61 18.06 2.34
N VAL A 58 -12.11 17.08 1.59
CA VAL A 58 -10.75 17.07 1.04
C VAL A 58 -10.66 18.11 -0.08
N LYS A 59 -9.70 19.03 0.03
CA LYS A 59 -9.49 20.09 -0.97
C LYS A 59 -8.92 19.53 -2.27
N GLN A 60 -9.77 19.40 -3.29
CA GLN A 60 -9.37 19.03 -4.65
C GLN A 60 -9.01 20.28 -5.46
N THR A 61 -7.85 20.31 -6.13
CA THR A 61 -7.41 21.48 -6.91
C THR A 61 -7.37 21.25 -8.42
N GLY A 62 -7.34 19.99 -8.88
CA GLY A 62 -7.14 19.67 -10.30
C GLY A 62 -5.80 20.09 -10.89
N LYS A 63 -4.90 20.68 -10.10
CA LYS A 63 -3.62 21.23 -10.57
C LYS A 63 -2.80 20.16 -11.28
N GLY A 64 -2.19 20.52 -12.41
CA GLY A 64 -1.45 19.56 -13.26
C GLY A 64 -2.34 18.58 -14.02
N GLY A 65 -3.65 18.87 -14.11
CA GLY A 65 -4.62 17.98 -14.73
C GLY A 65 -4.84 16.72 -13.89
N LYS A 66 -4.86 16.84 -12.56
CA LYS A 66 -5.27 15.75 -11.69
C LYS A 66 -6.78 15.50 -11.82
N ALA A 67 -7.21 14.25 -11.72
CA ALA A 67 -8.63 13.90 -11.68
C ALA A 67 -9.34 14.61 -10.51
N ILE A 68 -10.61 15.00 -10.73
CA ILE A 68 -11.46 15.67 -9.74
C ILE A 68 -12.79 14.94 -9.69
N ILE A 69 -13.28 14.69 -8.49
CA ILE A 69 -14.60 14.11 -8.22
C ILE A 69 -15.57 15.27 -7.98
N LEU A 70 -16.35 15.61 -9.00
CA LEU A 70 -17.37 16.68 -8.93
C LEU A 70 -18.75 16.16 -8.54
N ASN A 71 -19.05 14.92 -8.91
CA ASN A 71 -20.28 14.20 -8.59
C ASN A 71 -19.91 12.86 -7.96
N GLN A 72 -20.85 12.25 -7.24
CA GLN A 72 -20.67 10.90 -6.70
C GLN A 72 -20.20 9.95 -7.82
N LEU A 73 -19.09 9.27 -7.56
CA LEU A 73 -18.49 8.28 -8.45
C LEU A 73 -18.66 6.90 -7.82
N THR A 74 -19.23 5.95 -8.56
CA THR A 74 -19.27 4.54 -8.16
C THR A 74 -18.30 3.77 -9.04
N LEU A 75 -17.35 3.10 -8.41
CA LEU A 75 -16.43 2.16 -9.03
C LEU A 75 -16.92 0.75 -8.72
N ASP A 76 -17.05 -0.06 -9.75
CA ASP A 76 -17.42 -1.47 -9.66
C ASP A 76 -16.40 -2.25 -10.49
N ALA A 77 -15.74 -3.24 -9.88
CA ALA A 77 -14.63 -3.95 -10.49
C ALA A 77 -14.53 -5.40 -10.02
N PRO A 78 -14.13 -6.32 -10.91
CA PRO A 78 -13.70 -7.64 -10.48
C PRO A 78 -12.41 -7.52 -9.64
N VAL A 79 -12.33 -8.36 -8.62
CA VAL A 79 -11.14 -8.52 -7.79
C VAL A 79 -10.44 -9.80 -8.24
N ILE A 80 -9.13 -9.76 -8.44
CA ILE A 80 -8.34 -10.84 -8.99
C ILE A 80 -7.18 -11.14 -8.05
N ARG A 81 -6.87 -12.42 -7.84
CA ARG A 81 -5.65 -12.86 -7.14
C ARG A 81 -5.06 -14.06 -7.87
N HIS A 82 -3.78 -13.97 -8.22
CA HIS A 82 -3.07 -15.00 -8.98
C HIS A 82 -3.83 -15.43 -10.25
N GLY A 83 -4.37 -14.46 -11.01
CA GLY A 83 -5.11 -14.70 -12.25
C GLY A 83 -6.54 -15.24 -12.08
N ASN A 84 -6.99 -15.51 -10.86
CA ASN A 84 -8.33 -16.00 -10.59
C ASN A 84 -9.23 -14.90 -10.04
N GLU A 85 -10.50 -14.88 -10.48
CA GLU A 85 -11.50 -13.98 -9.92
C GLU A 85 -11.79 -14.34 -8.45
N ARG A 86 -11.92 -13.30 -7.64
CA ARG A 86 -12.14 -13.31 -6.19
C ARG A 86 -13.21 -12.29 -5.85
N GLY A 87 -14.34 -12.40 -6.53
CA GLY A 87 -15.52 -11.58 -6.31
C GLY A 87 -15.40 -10.16 -6.85
N THR A 88 -16.23 -9.27 -6.30
CA THR A 88 -16.43 -7.92 -6.85
C THR A 88 -16.30 -6.89 -5.74
N ILE A 89 -15.60 -5.81 -6.03
CA ILE A 89 -15.48 -4.65 -5.15
C ILE A 89 -16.34 -3.50 -5.67
N LYS A 90 -17.07 -2.87 -4.76
CA LYS A 90 -17.84 -1.65 -5.03
C LYS A 90 -17.36 -0.53 -4.13
N ILE A 91 -16.98 0.59 -4.74
CA ILE A 91 -16.47 1.77 -4.03
C ILE A 91 -17.27 2.99 -4.46
N VAL A 92 -17.79 3.74 -3.51
CA VAL A 92 -18.47 5.01 -3.70
C VAL A 92 -17.55 6.13 -3.22
N ILE A 93 -17.34 7.12 -4.08
CA ILE A 93 -16.51 8.29 -3.80
C ILE A 93 -17.36 9.54 -3.94
N GLU A 94 -17.45 10.31 -2.87
CA GLU A 94 -18.21 11.55 -2.82
C GLU A 94 -17.37 12.77 -3.25
N PRO A 95 -18.02 13.86 -3.71
CA PRO A 95 -17.31 15.10 -4.08
C PRO A 95 -16.52 15.75 -2.94
N ASN A 96 -16.93 15.50 -1.68
CA ASN A 96 -16.19 15.95 -0.51
C ASN A 96 -14.88 15.15 -0.29
N GLY A 97 -14.62 14.11 -1.09
CA GLY A 97 -13.44 13.26 -1.01
C GLY A 97 -13.57 12.05 -0.11
N LEU A 98 -14.75 11.80 0.48
CA LEU A 98 -15.05 10.57 1.22
C LEU A 98 -15.06 9.39 0.26
N ALA A 99 -14.39 8.30 0.64
CA ALA A 99 -14.42 7.03 -0.08
C ALA A 99 -14.93 5.93 0.86
N GLN A 100 -15.92 5.17 0.42
CA GLN A 100 -16.50 4.04 1.14
C GLN A 100 -16.70 2.87 0.19
N GLY A 101 -16.64 1.65 0.70
CA GLY A 101 -16.93 0.52 -0.16
C GLY A 101 -17.11 -0.79 0.57
N HIS A 102 -17.47 -1.77 -0.24
CA HIS A 102 -17.73 -3.13 0.15
C HIS A 102 -17.04 -4.08 -0.84
N TRP A 103 -16.44 -5.15 -0.33
CA TRP A 103 -15.94 -6.26 -1.13
C TRP A 103 -16.44 -7.57 -0.53
N GLN A 104 -16.85 -8.48 -1.40
CA GLN A 104 -17.20 -9.84 -1.03
C GLN A 104 -16.58 -10.84 -2.00
N CYS A 105 -16.13 -11.98 -1.49
CA CYS A 105 -15.71 -13.10 -2.31
C CYS A 105 -16.02 -14.45 -1.65
N SER A 106 -16.21 -15.46 -2.49
CA SER A 106 -16.31 -16.86 -2.09
C SER A 106 -15.46 -17.70 -3.03
N TYR A 107 -14.61 -18.58 -2.50
CA TYR A 107 -13.82 -19.50 -3.30
C TYR A 107 -13.49 -20.79 -2.55
N GLU A 108 -13.21 -21.84 -3.31
CA GLU A 108 -12.73 -23.12 -2.80
C GLU A 108 -11.22 -23.23 -2.98
N HIS A 109 -10.55 -23.74 -1.96
CA HIS A 109 -9.13 -24.06 -2.00
C HIS A 109 -8.95 -25.53 -2.37
N PRO A 110 -8.40 -25.84 -3.55
CA PRO A 110 -8.44 -27.20 -4.10
C PRO A 110 -7.67 -28.24 -3.27
N GLU A 111 -6.63 -27.82 -2.54
CA GLU A 111 -5.73 -28.75 -1.86
C GLU A 111 -6.33 -29.33 -0.57
N ASP A 112 -7.14 -28.56 0.14
CA ASP A 112 -7.74 -28.95 1.42
C ASP A 112 -9.28 -28.98 1.38
N ASN A 113 -9.87 -28.80 0.18
CA ASN A 113 -11.32 -28.67 -0.05
C ASN A 113 -12.01 -27.64 0.88
N SER A 114 -11.26 -26.64 1.34
CA SER A 114 -11.80 -25.60 2.21
C SER A 114 -12.53 -24.55 1.37
N LYS A 115 -13.72 -24.15 1.83
CA LYS A 115 -14.47 -23.00 1.30
C LYS A 115 -14.14 -21.76 2.13
N TYR A 116 -13.78 -20.67 1.47
CA TYR A 116 -13.54 -19.38 2.10
C TYR A 116 -14.63 -18.42 1.66
N ASN A 117 -15.28 -17.76 2.62
CA ASN A 117 -16.18 -16.65 2.39
C ASN A 117 -15.61 -15.40 3.07
N ILE A 118 -15.36 -14.34 2.31
CA ILE A 118 -14.78 -13.10 2.80
C ILE A 118 -15.74 -11.95 2.50
N THR A 119 -16.00 -11.11 3.49
CA THR A 119 -16.76 -9.87 3.36
C THR A 119 -15.98 -8.74 4.02
N ALA A 120 -15.95 -7.57 3.41
CA ALA A 120 -15.14 -6.45 3.88
C ALA A 120 -15.87 -5.13 3.67
N ASP A 121 -15.92 -4.32 4.71
CA ASP A 121 -16.44 -2.95 4.67
C ASP A 121 -15.32 -1.98 5.06
N PHE A 122 -15.15 -0.92 4.26
CA PHE A 122 -14.05 0.01 4.43
C PHE A 122 -14.44 1.46 4.15
N LYS A 123 -13.73 2.38 4.80
CA LYS A 123 -13.93 3.83 4.68
C LYS A 123 -12.58 4.54 4.70
N GLY A 124 -12.50 5.66 3.99
CA GLY A 124 -11.34 6.54 3.97
C GLY A 124 -11.57 7.73 3.08
N ASN A 125 -10.57 8.11 2.31
CA ASN A 125 -10.61 9.33 1.53
C ASN A 125 -9.76 9.25 0.26
N ILE A 126 -10.01 10.19 -0.64
CA ILE A 126 -9.06 10.54 -1.68
C ILE A 126 -7.93 11.41 -1.11
N ASP A 127 -6.76 11.35 -1.74
CA ASP A 127 -5.64 12.24 -1.46
C ASP A 127 -5.11 12.88 -2.76
N PRO A 128 -5.38 14.18 -2.97
CA PRO A 128 -4.93 14.89 -4.15
C PRO A 128 -3.44 15.26 -4.11
N THR A 129 -2.74 15.05 -2.99
CA THR A 129 -1.33 15.43 -2.83
C THR A 129 -0.37 14.34 -3.31
N LYS A 130 -0.78 13.07 -3.22
CA LYS A 130 0.04 11.94 -3.61
C LYS A 130 0.20 11.85 -5.12
N THR A 131 1.40 11.51 -5.58
CA THR A 131 1.73 11.33 -7.01
C THR A 131 2.01 9.86 -7.26
N TYR A 132 1.40 9.30 -8.31
CA TYR A 132 1.68 7.93 -8.73
C TYR A 132 3.12 7.81 -9.21
N CYS A 133 3.81 6.77 -8.75
CA CYS A 133 5.15 6.39 -9.18
C CYS A 133 5.20 4.88 -9.34
N ASP A 134 5.70 4.40 -10.47
CA ASP A 134 6.03 3.01 -10.71
C ASP A 134 7.38 2.90 -11.45
N PRO A 135 7.91 1.69 -11.70
CA PRO A 135 9.18 1.55 -12.43
C PRO A 135 9.17 2.17 -13.84
N ASN A 136 8.01 2.39 -14.44
CA ASN A 136 7.84 2.99 -15.77
C ASN A 136 7.74 4.52 -15.71
N GLY A 137 7.55 5.11 -14.53
CA GLY A 137 7.66 6.55 -14.29
C GLY A 137 6.59 7.12 -13.37
N TYR A 138 6.38 8.43 -13.48
CA TYR A 138 5.48 9.20 -12.63
C TYR A 138 4.22 9.62 -13.39
N ASN A 139 3.05 9.53 -12.74
CA ASN A 139 1.80 10.07 -13.27
C ASN A 139 1.13 11.00 -12.26
N LYS A 140 1.23 12.31 -12.51
CA LYS A 140 0.63 13.36 -11.66
C LYS A 140 -0.88 13.53 -11.88
N LYS A 141 -1.45 12.90 -12.91
CA LYS A 141 -2.86 13.06 -13.28
C LYS A 141 -3.79 12.14 -12.47
N LEU A 142 -3.25 11.06 -11.92
CA LEU A 142 -4.01 10.12 -11.11
C LEU A 142 -4.33 10.69 -9.73
N LEU A 143 -5.55 10.45 -9.28
CA LEU A 143 -6.02 10.76 -7.93
C LEU A 143 -5.87 9.51 -7.07
N TYR A 144 -5.19 9.65 -5.93
CA TYR A 144 -5.01 8.55 -4.99
C TYR A 144 -6.24 8.40 -4.10
N MET A 145 -6.52 7.17 -3.69
CA MET A 145 -7.50 6.81 -2.69
C MET A 145 -6.89 5.80 -1.72
N ILE A 146 -7.17 5.98 -0.43
CA ILE A 146 -6.80 5.07 0.63
C ILE A 146 -7.97 4.89 1.58
N THR A 147 -8.23 3.66 1.97
CA THR A 147 -9.29 3.29 2.91
C THR A 147 -8.79 2.24 3.88
N LYS A 148 -9.42 2.21 5.05
CA LYS A 148 -9.19 1.23 6.12
C LYS A 148 -10.53 0.72 6.60
N GLY A 149 -10.58 -0.53 6.98
CA GLY A 149 -11.82 -1.18 7.41
C GLY A 149 -11.56 -2.48 8.12
N LYS A 150 -12.60 -3.30 8.19
CA LYS A 150 -12.51 -4.66 8.69
C LYS A 150 -13.05 -5.63 7.66
N TYR A 151 -12.48 -6.83 7.65
CA TYR A 151 -13.03 -7.95 6.92
C TYR A 151 -13.40 -9.08 7.88
N LYS A 152 -14.40 -9.86 7.49
CA LYS A 152 -14.79 -11.12 8.11
C LYS A 152 -14.50 -12.23 7.12
N GLU A 153 -13.78 -13.25 7.57
CA GLU A 153 -13.50 -14.47 6.83
C GLU A 153 -14.16 -15.64 7.56
N ILE A 154 -14.80 -16.53 6.81
CA ILE A 154 -15.29 -17.82 7.30
C ILE A 154 -14.64 -18.89 6.43
N LYS A 155 -13.66 -19.59 7.01
CA LYS A 155 -13.12 -20.83 6.44
C LYS A 155 -14.03 -22.00 6.86
N THR A 156 -14.47 -22.81 5.91
CA THR A 156 -15.23 -24.05 6.15
C THR A 156 -14.45 -25.22 5.56
N ASP A 157 -14.09 -26.24 6.35
CA ASP A 157 -13.40 -27.43 5.83
C ASP A 157 -14.37 -28.45 5.20
N ALA A 158 -13.80 -29.57 4.74
CA ALA A 158 -14.57 -30.70 4.25
C ALA A 158 -15.52 -31.31 5.30
N ALA A 159 -15.18 -31.23 6.59
CA ALA A 159 -16.01 -31.69 7.70
C ALA A 159 -17.10 -30.69 8.12
N GLN A 160 -17.25 -29.58 7.40
CA GLN A 160 -18.18 -28.48 7.67
C GLN A 160 -17.90 -27.72 8.98
N VAL A 161 -16.69 -27.85 9.52
CA VAL A 161 -16.21 -27.04 10.65
C VAL A 161 -15.90 -25.64 10.14
N GLN A 162 -16.37 -24.62 10.86
CA GLN A 162 -16.17 -23.22 10.51
C GLN A 162 -15.19 -22.52 11.44
N TRP A 163 -14.26 -21.77 10.87
CA TRP A 163 -13.35 -20.88 11.59
C TRP A 163 -13.60 -19.44 11.15
N PRO A 164 -14.40 -18.68 11.92
CA PRO A 164 -14.57 -17.26 11.67
C PRO A 164 -13.35 -16.47 12.13
N ARG A 165 -12.99 -15.45 11.35
CA ARG A 165 -11.94 -14.49 11.66
C ARG A 165 -12.41 -13.09 11.31
N GLU A 166 -12.04 -12.10 12.12
CA GLU A 166 -12.18 -10.69 11.79
C GLU A 166 -10.81 -10.00 11.92
N ALA A 167 -10.40 -9.23 10.91
CA ALA A 167 -9.15 -8.46 10.97
C ALA A 167 -9.21 -7.22 10.07
N VAL A 168 -8.10 -6.49 9.97
CA VAL A 168 -8.02 -5.21 9.23
C VAL A 168 -7.91 -5.44 7.73
N VAL A 169 -8.61 -4.61 6.96
CA VAL A 169 -8.45 -4.51 5.50
C VAL A 169 -8.04 -3.10 5.09
N TYR A 170 -7.15 -3.00 4.11
CA TYR A 170 -6.87 -1.77 3.40
C TYR A 170 -7.30 -1.89 1.94
N VAL A 171 -7.93 -0.85 1.40
CA VAL A 171 -8.15 -0.73 -0.05
C VAL A 171 -7.54 0.58 -0.52
N VAL A 172 -6.62 0.47 -1.46
CA VAL A 172 -5.98 1.61 -2.12
C VAL A 172 -6.29 1.60 -3.60
N GLY A 173 -6.27 2.77 -4.22
CA GLY A 173 -6.52 2.89 -5.64
C GLY A 173 -6.01 4.18 -6.26
N TRP A 174 -5.91 4.15 -7.58
CA TRP A 174 -5.56 5.27 -8.42
C TRP A 174 -6.64 5.47 -9.46
N ILE A 175 -7.22 6.67 -9.48
CA ILE A 175 -8.37 7.05 -10.29
C ILE A 175 -7.91 8.01 -11.38
N ASP A 176 -8.28 7.72 -12.62
CA ASP A 176 -7.98 8.56 -13.78
C ASP A 176 -9.17 9.49 -14.12
N LYS A 177 -8.95 10.48 -14.99
CA LYS A 177 -9.95 11.47 -15.40
C LYS A 177 -11.16 10.86 -16.11
N ASN A 178 -10.95 9.78 -16.84
CA ASN A 178 -12.02 9.02 -17.50
C ASN A 178 -12.83 8.19 -16.49
N ARG A 179 -12.54 8.31 -15.18
CA ARG A 179 -13.17 7.57 -14.08
C ARG A 179 -12.82 6.08 -14.04
N SER A 180 -11.89 5.63 -14.90
CA SER A 180 -11.27 4.33 -14.71
C SER A 180 -10.39 4.35 -13.47
N ALA A 181 -10.28 3.21 -12.79
CA ALA A 181 -9.49 3.08 -11.59
C ALA A 181 -8.85 1.69 -11.49
N ARG A 182 -7.72 1.64 -10.80
CA ARG A 182 -7.04 0.39 -10.46
C ARG A 182 -6.45 0.47 -9.07
N GLY A 183 -6.35 -0.66 -8.39
CA GLY A 183 -5.86 -0.66 -7.02
C GLY A 183 -5.63 -2.05 -6.46
N LYS A 184 -5.43 -2.07 -5.15
CA LYS A 184 -5.17 -3.30 -4.37
C LYS A 184 -6.02 -3.35 -3.12
N ILE A 185 -6.36 -4.56 -2.70
CA ILE A 185 -6.93 -4.91 -1.40
C ILE A 185 -5.86 -5.67 -0.63
N PHE A 186 -5.64 -5.30 0.63
CA PHE A 186 -4.71 -5.96 1.52
C PHE A 186 -5.48 -6.49 2.74
N LEU A 187 -5.49 -7.82 2.91
CA LEU A 187 -6.00 -8.45 4.12
C LEU A 187 -4.88 -8.62 5.13
N MET A 188 -5.01 -7.95 6.27
CA MET A 188 -4.02 -7.97 7.34
C MET A 188 -4.33 -9.09 8.33
N THR A 189 -3.29 -9.61 8.95
CA THR A 189 -3.44 -10.58 10.04
C THR A 189 -2.81 -10.06 11.31
N ASP A 190 -3.28 -10.60 12.42
CA ASP A 190 -2.79 -10.31 13.76
C ASP A 190 -1.42 -10.95 14.02
N ASP A 191 -0.89 -11.71 13.06
CA ASP A 191 0.47 -12.23 13.12
C ASP A 191 1.44 -11.09 12.81
N THR A 192 2.12 -10.63 13.86
CA THR A 192 3.01 -9.48 13.84
C THR A 192 4.21 -9.66 12.92
N GLU A 193 4.55 -10.89 12.52
CA GLU A 193 5.69 -11.18 11.64
C GLU A 193 5.33 -11.12 10.15
N ALA A 194 4.07 -11.39 9.81
CA ALA A 194 3.55 -11.38 8.45
C ALA A 194 2.72 -10.12 8.19
N HIS A 195 3.37 -8.97 8.02
CA HIS A 195 2.68 -7.73 7.63
C HIS A 195 1.99 -7.86 6.25
N GLY A 196 0.73 -8.34 6.26
CA GLY A 196 -0.15 -8.59 5.11
C GLY A 196 -0.16 -10.06 4.66
N ASN A 197 -1.31 -10.75 4.77
CA ASN A 197 -1.42 -12.16 4.35
C ASN A 197 -1.80 -12.33 2.87
N ALA A 198 -2.57 -11.40 2.32
CA ALA A 198 -3.10 -11.56 0.97
C ALA A 198 -3.31 -10.21 0.29
N GLU A 199 -2.81 -10.14 -0.94
CA GLU A 199 -3.02 -9.03 -1.86
C GLU A 199 -3.98 -9.46 -2.97
N TYR A 200 -4.89 -8.57 -3.32
CA TYR A 200 -5.81 -8.75 -4.43
C TYR A 200 -5.77 -7.49 -5.30
N ASP A 201 -5.75 -7.67 -6.61
CA ASP A 201 -5.80 -6.57 -7.58
C ASP A 201 -7.25 -6.31 -7.98
N TRP A 202 -7.61 -5.05 -8.19
CA TRP A 202 -8.90 -4.69 -8.78
C TRP A 202 -8.70 -3.60 -9.82
N LYS A 203 -9.53 -3.62 -10.86
CA LYS A 203 -9.48 -2.65 -11.94
C LYS A 203 -10.85 -2.51 -12.60
N THR A 204 -11.29 -1.28 -12.78
CA THR A 204 -12.50 -1.00 -13.58
C THR A 204 -12.19 -1.11 -15.07
N ASN A 205 -13.22 -1.30 -15.87
CA ASN A 205 -13.12 -1.19 -17.32
C ASN A 205 -12.74 0.23 -17.77
#